data_AF-A0A9P0L3C7-F1
#
_entry.id   AF-A0A9P0L3C7-F1
#
_cell.length_a   1.000
_cell.length_b   1.000
_cell.length_c   1.000
_cell.angle_alpha   90.00
_cell.angle_beta   90.00
_cell.angle_gamma   90.00
#
_symmetry.space_group_name_H-M   'P 1'
#
loop_
_entity.id
_entity.type
_entity.pdbx_description
1 polymer ?
#
loop_
_entity_poly.entity_id
_entity_poly.type
_entity_poly.pdbx_seq_one_letter_code
_entity_poly.pdbx_strand_id
1 'polypeptide(L)'
;MSKVRNKKITKREYCRWTSEDMDHAINAYKQNQCSFNECCRHYNIPKPTFRRHLGSLNKKANENVQSLGRHTTFSPEIEMKLAKNILKLEERLFGVTI
;
A
#
# COMPACT_ATOMS: atom_id res chain seq x y z
N MET A 1 6.29 31.65 -31.57
CA MET A 1 7.29 31.23 -30.56
C MET A 1 6.61 31.19 -29.19
N SER A 2 6.47 30.02 -28.57
CA SER A 2 6.09 29.91 -27.15
C SER A 2 6.90 28.79 -26.52
N LYS A 3 7.89 29.16 -25.69
CA LYS A 3 8.78 28.23 -24.97
C LYS A 3 7.96 27.27 -24.13
N VAL A 4 8.02 25.98 -24.45
CA VAL A 4 7.58 24.90 -23.56
C VAL A 4 8.48 24.97 -22.33
N ARG A 5 7.90 25.37 -21.18
CA ARG A 5 8.59 25.47 -19.89
C ARG A 5 9.07 24.07 -19.50
N ASN A 6 10.36 23.81 -19.68
CA ASN A 6 11.00 22.58 -19.27
C ASN A 6 11.17 22.62 -17.73
N LYS A 7 10.18 22.09 -17.01
CA LYS A 7 10.19 22.06 -15.53
C LYS A 7 11.21 21.01 -15.10
N LYS A 8 12.32 21.44 -14.48
CA LYS A 8 13.28 20.53 -13.83
C LYS A 8 12.51 19.59 -12.90
N ILE A 9 12.58 18.28 -13.17
CA ILE A 9 11.93 17.26 -12.33
C ILE A 9 12.74 17.19 -11.05
N THR A 10 12.25 17.83 -9.98
CA THR A 10 12.78 17.64 -8.63
C THR A 10 12.54 16.19 -8.19
N LYS A 11 13.39 15.68 -7.28
CA LYS A 11 13.23 14.33 -6.70
C LYS A 11 11.78 14.17 -6.23
N ARG A 12 11.11 13.09 -6.66
CA ARG A 12 9.73 12.81 -6.25
C ARG A 12 9.72 12.59 -4.75
N GLU A 13 9.03 13.45 -4.03
CA GLU A 13 8.72 13.23 -2.62
C GLU A 13 7.51 12.30 -2.55
N TYR A 14 7.76 11.11 -2.04
CA TYR A 14 6.73 10.12 -1.75
C TYR A 14 6.09 10.40 -0.38
N CYS A 15 4.94 9.79 -0.10
CA CYS A 15 4.30 9.84 1.23
C CYS A 15 3.87 11.24 1.71
N ARG A 16 3.43 12.13 0.80
CA ARG A 16 2.92 13.46 1.18
C ARG A 16 1.50 13.46 1.79
N TRP A 17 0.81 12.33 1.75
CA TRP A 17 -0.55 12.16 2.26
C TRP A 17 -0.54 11.04 3.30
N THR A 18 -1.34 11.20 4.34
CA THR A 18 -1.53 10.21 5.40
C THR A 18 -2.76 9.35 5.14
N SER A 19 -2.92 8.24 5.87
CA SER A 19 -4.16 7.43 5.77
C SER A 19 -5.39 8.27 6.15
N GLU A 20 -5.25 9.12 7.17
CA GLU A 20 -6.30 10.02 7.63
C GLU A 20 -6.72 10.99 6.51
N ASP A 21 -5.76 11.61 5.81
CA ASP A 21 -6.05 12.48 4.66
C ASP A 21 -6.86 11.74 3.58
N MET A 22 -6.56 10.46 3.38
CA MET A 22 -7.25 9.63 2.39
C MET A 22 -8.70 9.38 2.79
N ASP A 23 -8.95 9.06 4.06
CA ASP A 23 -10.28 8.82 4.61
C ASP A 23 -11.13 10.10 4.61
N HIS A 24 -10.53 11.23 5.01
CA HIS A 24 -11.18 12.55 4.95
C HIS A 24 -11.55 12.93 3.51
N ALA A 25 -10.65 12.71 2.54
CA ALA A 25 -10.93 12.97 1.12
C ALA A 25 -12.08 12.12 0.58
N ILE A 26 -12.14 10.83 0.96
CA ILE A 26 -13.22 9.92 0.54
C ILE A 26 -14.55 10.36 1.15
N ASN A 27 -14.57 10.71 2.44
CA ASN A 27 -15.77 11.16 3.13
C ASN A 27 -16.32 12.47 2.53
N ALA A 28 -15.45 13.45 2.31
CA ALA A 28 -15.83 14.73 1.69
C ALA A 28 -16.37 14.54 0.27
N TYR A 29 -15.77 13.64 -0.52
CA TYR A 29 -16.25 13.29 -1.86
C TYR A 29 -17.62 12.60 -1.82
N LYS A 30 -17.83 11.63 -0.91
CA LYS A 30 -19.12 10.94 -0.75
C LYS A 30 -20.24 11.86 -0.27
N GLN A 31 -19.90 12.85 0.54
CA GLN A 31 -20.84 13.87 1.01
C GLN A 31 -21.10 14.98 -0.03
N ASN A 32 -20.53 14.87 -1.25
CA ASN A 32 -20.59 15.88 -2.31
C ASN A 32 -20.08 17.26 -1.88
N GLN A 33 -19.19 17.32 -0.87
CA GLN A 33 -18.60 18.59 -0.40
C GLN A 33 -17.44 19.07 -1.27
N CYS A 34 -16.75 18.15 -1.97
CA CYS A 34 -15.66 18.50 -2.89
C CYS A 34 -15.75 17.69 -4.19
N SER A 35 -15.36 18.32 -5.30
CA SER A 35 -15.21 17.62 -6.58
C SER A 35 -13.93 16.76 -6.59
N PHE A 36 -13.87 15.74 -7.45
CA PHE A 36 -12.71 14.82 -7.51
C PHE A 36 -11.36 15.54 -7.60
N ASN A 37 -11.25 16.55 -8.45
CA ASN A 37 -10.03 17.32 -8.64
C ASN A 37 -9.70 18.22 -7.44
N GLU A 38 -10.74 18.75 -6.79
CA GLU A 38 -10.63 19.61 -5.62
C GLU A 38 -10.16 18.82 -4.41
N CYS A 39 -10.76 17.65 -4.13
CA CYS A 39 -10.31 16.78 -3.04
C CYS A 39 -8.83 16.39 -3.24
N CYS A 40 -8.40 16.04 -4.47
CA CYS A 40 -6.99 15.73 -4.74
C CYS A 40 -6.03 16.90 -4.45
N ARG A 41 -6.46 18.14 -4.71
CA ARG A 41 -5.64 19.33 -4.45
C ARG A 41 -5.62 19.69 -2.97
N HIS A 42 -6.78 19.60 -2.32
CA HIS A 42 -6.95 19.95 -0.91
C HIS A 42 -6.14 19.02 0.01
N TYR A 43 -6.25 17.71 -0.21
CA TYR A 43 -5.55 16.69 0.58
C TYR A 43 -4.19 16.28 -0.03
N ASN A 44 -3.75 16.96 -1.09
CA ASN A 44 -2.48 16.71 -1.78
C ASN A 44 -2.27 15.25 -2.23
N ILE A 45 -3.37 14.59 -2.60
CA ILE A 45 -3.40 13.18 -2.99
C ILE A 45 -3.27 13.06 -4.51
N PRO A 46 -2.38 12.22 -5.04
CA PRO A 46 -2.32 11.97 -6.47
C PRO A 46 -3.65 11.41 -7.01
N LYS A 47 -4.18 12.03 -8.08
CA LYS A 47 -5.40 11.57 -8.79
C LYS A 47 -5.48 10.06 -9.02
N PRO A 48 -4.43 9.38 -9.55
CA PRO A 48 -4.51 7.92 -9.77
C PRO A 48 -4.63 7.15 -8.46
N THR A 49 -4.01 7.62 -7.38
CA THR A 49 -4.13 7.04 -6.03
C THR A 49 -5.56 7.19 -5.54
N PHE A 50 -6.10 8.41 -5.54
CA PHE A 50 -7.46 8.66 -5.07
C PHE A 50 -8.50 7.81 -5.81
N ARG A 51 -8.37 7.70 -7.13
CA ARG A 51 -9.25 6.85 -7.95
C ARG A 51 -9.18 5.36 -7.55
N ARG A 52 -8.00 4.84 -7.22
CA ARG A 52 -7.83 3.44 -6.77
C ARG A 52 -8.55 3.20 -5.45
N HIS A 53 -8.44 4.13 -4.51
CA HIS A 53 -9.12 4.06 -3.21
C HIS A 53 -10.65 4.18 -3.36
N LEU A 54 -11.15 5.12 -4.19
CA LEU A 54 -12.59 5.25 -4.47
C LEU A 54 -13.18 3.99 -5.11
N GLY A 55 -12.47 3.38 -6.06
CA GLY A 55 -12.93 2.17 -6.74
C GLY A 55 -12.77 0.89 -5.91
N SER A 56 -12.24 0.96 -4.68
CA SER A 56 -11.84 -0.20 -3.87
C SER A 56 -10.98 -1.21 -4.66
N LEU A 57 -10.23 -0.75 -5.67
CA LEU A 57 -9.43 -1.60 -6.57
C LEU A 57 -8.19 -2.17 -5.86
N ASN A 58 -7.93 -1.71 -4.64
CA ASN A 58 -6.89 -2.19 -3.74
C ASN A 58 -7.44 -3.20 -2.70
N LYS A 59 -8.41 -4.08 -3.05
CA LYS A 59 -8.95 -5.11 -2.13
C LYS A 59 -7.88 -5.98 -1.43
N LYS A 60 -6.66 -6.10 -1.97
CA LYS A 60 -5.54 -6.85 -1.36
C LYS A 60 -4.52 -5.99 -0.60
N ALA A 61 -4.66 -4.66 -0.65
CA ALA A 61 -3.76 -3.71 0.00
C ALA A 61 -4.54 -2.73 0.88
N ASN A 62 -5.69 -3.16 1.41
CA ASN A 62 -6.53 -2.31 2.23
C ASN A 62 -6.02 -2.29 3.68
N GLU A 63 -5.99 -1.04 4.15
CA GLU A 63 -6.10 -0.58 5.54
C GLU A 63 -4.88 -0.76 6.44
N ASN A 64 -4.11 -1.85 6.41
CA ASN A 64 -2.90 -1.94 7.27
C ASN A 64 -1.75 -2.83 6.76
N VAL A 65 -1.92 -3.52 5.63
CA VAL A 65 -0.87 -4.39 5.09
C VAL A 65 -0.57 -3.97 3.65
N GLN A 66 0.57 -3.31 3.47
CA GLN A 66 1.12 -3.15 2.14
C GLN A 66 1.58 -4.53 1.65
N SER A 67 0.78 -5.20 0.83
CA SER A 67 1.19 -6.39 0.07
C SER A 67 2.19 -5.97 -1.01
N LEU A 68 3.39 -5.55 -0.60
CA LEU A 68 4.50 -5.29 -1.50
C LEU A 68 5.17 -6.63 -1.83
N GLY A 69 5.16 -7.01 -3.11
CA GLY A 69 5.89 -8.17 -3.59
C GLY A 69 5.02 -9.29 -4.16
N ARG A 70 5.63 -10.45 -4.32
CA ARG A 70 5.00 -11.64 -4.90
C ARG A 70 4.06 -12.30 -3.88
N HIS A 71 3.05 -12.99 -4.38
CA HIS A 71 2.20 -13.83 -3.54
C HIS A 71 3.06 -14.88 -2.80
N THR A 72 2.73 -15.12 -1.53
CA THR A 72 3.36 -16.17 -0.74
C THR A 72 3.08 -17.52 -1.42
N THR A 73 4.13 -18.34 -1.58
CA THR A 73 3.98 -19.67 -2.19
C THR A 73 3.15 -20.60 -1.29
N PHE A 74 3.22 -20.40 0.03
CA PHE A 74 2.45 -21.17 1.00
C PHE A 74 1.22 -20.39 1.49
N SER A 75 0.17 -21.15 1.83
CA SER A 75 -0.94 -20.62 2.62
C SER A 75 -0.49 -20.40 4.07
N PRO A 76 -1.15 -19.51 4.83
CA PRO A 76 -0.79 -19.24 6.22
C PRO A 76 -0.78 -20.50 7.10
N GLU A 77 -1.69 -21.45 6.82
CA GLU A 77 -1.75 -22.73 7.52
C GLU A 77 -0.51 -23.61 7.26
N ILE A 78 -0.11 -23.71 5.98
CA ILE A 78 1.07 -24.50 5.58
C ILE A 78 2.33 -23.87 6.16
N GLU A 79 2.43 -22.54 6.12
CA GLU A 79 3.56 -21.80 6.68
C GLU A 79 3.70 -22.03 8.19
N MET A 80 2.59 -21.97 8.94
CA MET A 80 2.59 -22.25 10.37
C MET A 80 2.96 -23.71 10.67
N LYS A 81 2.46 -24.66 9.88
CA LYS A 81 2.82 -26.07 10.00
C LYS A 81 4.30 -26.29 9.72
N LEU A 82 4.84 -25.63 8.71
CA LEU A 82 6.27 -25.71 8.37
C LEU A 82 7.13 -25.15 9.51
N ALA A 83 6.80 -23.96 10.01
CA ALA A 83 7.51 -23.31 11.12
C ALA A 83 7.53 -24.21 12.37
N LYS A 84 6.38 -24.80 12.74
CA LYS A 84 6.29 -25.73 13.86
C LYS A 84 7.20 -26.96 13.70
N ASN A 85 7.29 -27.50 12.49
CA ASN A 85 8.16 -28.65 12.22
C ASN A 85 9.64 -28.28 12.29
N ILE A 86 10.03 -27.11 11.78
CA ILE A 86 11.42 -26.63 11.84
C ILE A 86 11.87 -26.49 13.29
N LEU A 87 11.07 -25.84 14.15
CA LEU A 87 11.38 -25.71 15.58
C LEU A 87 11.52 -27.08 16.27
N LYS A 88 10.64 -28.04 15.94
CA LYS A 88 10.73 -29.40 16.47
C LYS A 88 12.00 -30.15 16.03
N LEU A 89 12.53 -29.86 14.85
CA LEU A 89 13.78 -30.44 14.36
C LEU A 89 14.97 -29.82 15.09
N GLU A 90 14.93 -28.50 15.29
CA GLU A 90 15.94 -27.76 16.06
C GLU A 90 16.04 -28.27 17.51
N GLU A 91 14.91 -28.43 18.22
CA GLU A 91 14.86 -28.99 19.58
C GLU A 91 15.52 -30.36 19.70
N ARG A 92 15.51 -31.14 18.61
CA ARG A 92 16.06 -32.49 18.56
C ARG A 92 17.52 -32.50 18.07
N LEU A 93 18.14 -31.34 17.95
CA LEU A 93 19.49 -31.14 17.41
C LEU A 93 19.68 -31.84 16.05
N PHE A 94 18.62 -31.87 15.24
CA PHE A 94 18.63 -32.59 13.98
C PHE A 94 19.61 -31.90 13.03
N GLY A 95 20.67 -32.61 12.62
CA GLY A 95 21.76 -32.06 11.80
C GLY A 95 23.03 -31.69 12.58
N VAL A 96 23.04 -31.82 13.90
CA VAL A 96 24.29 -31.76 14.69
C VAL A 96 24.92 -33.15 14.71
N THR A 97 25.93 -33.36 13.86
CA THR A 97 26.84 -34.51 13.92
C THR A 97 28.06 -34.16 14.77
N ILE A 98 28.40 -35.03 15.72
CA ILE A 98 29.56 -34.94 16.61
C ILE A 98 30.83 -35.34 15.86
#